data_AF-A0AAD8H8V7-F1
#
_entry.id   AF-A0AAD8H8V7-F1
#
_cell.length_a   1.000
_cell.length_b   1.000
_cell.length_c   1.000
_cell.angle_alpha   90.00
_cell.angle_beta   90.00
_cell.angle_gamma   90.00
#
_symmetry.space_group_name_H-M   'P 1'
#
loop_
_entity.id
_entity.type
_entity.pdbx_description
1 polymer ?
#
loop_
_entity_poly.entity_id
_entity_poly.type
_entity_poly.pdbx_seq_one_letter_code
_entity_poly.pdbx_strand_id
1 'polypeptide(L)'
;MIRNVMDMNAHYGSLNAAFLEARISVWVMNVVPAGAQNTLPLILNQGFAGVYHDWCQPFPTYPRTYDMLHANGLLSHIDSVGCSLPDLLLEMDRILRPEGWVVLSDTLGPIEKARMLATQIRWEARVIDLQNGSDQRLLVCQKPFLRK
;
A
#
# COMPACT_ATOMS: atom_id res chain seq x y z
N MET A 1 14.17 10.99 -0.86
CA MET A 1 13.16 11.88 -1.49
C MET A 1 12.12 10.98 -2.11
N ILE A 2 10.85 11.12 -1.75
CA ILE A 2 9.74 10.31 -2.29
C ILE A 2 9.27 10.98 -3.59
N ARG A 3 9.24 10.25 -4.70
CA ARG A 3 8.76 10.76 -6.00
C ARG A 3 7.70 9.86 -6.60
N ASN A 4 7.89 8.55 -6.53
CA ASN A 4 6.96 7.56 -7.06
C ASN A 4 6.21 6.88 -5.92
N VAL A 5 4.91 7.11 -5.85
CA VAL A 5 4.01 6.55 -4.85
C VAL A 5 3.04 5.59 -5.55
N MET A 6 2.74 4.47 -4.91
CA MET A 6 1.64 3.60 -5.31
C MET A 6 0.61 3.57 -4.20
N ASP A 7 -0.64 3.90 -4.53
CA ASP A 7 -1.78 3.66 -3.66
C ASP A 7 -2.40 2.32 -4.07
N MET A 8 -2.12 1.28 -3.27
CA MET A 8 -2.48 -0.11 -3.59
C MET A 8 -3.98 -0.37 -3.43
N ASN A 9 -4.69 0.49 -2.70
CA ASN A 9 -6.15 0.47 -2.61
C ASN A 9 -6.68 1.90 -2.59
N ALA A 10 -6.80 2.47 -3.79
CA ALA A 10 -7.04 3.89 -3.97
C ALA A 10 -8.46 4.35 -3.61
N HIS A 11 -9.43 3.45 -3.50
CA HIS A 11 -10.86 3.80 -3.36
C HIS A 11 -11.24 4.85 -4.40
N TYR A 12 -11.39 6.13 -4.04
CA TYR A 12 -11.72 7.23 -4.95
C TYR A 12 -10.53 8.13 -5.33
N GLY A 13 -9.28 7.70 -5.09
CA GLY A 13 -8.07 8.49 -5.35
C GLY A 13 -7.76 9.53 -4.28
N SER A 14 -8.18 9.30 -3.03
CA SER A 14 -8.08 10.28 -1.94
C SER A 14 -6.63 10.67 -1.60
N LEU A 15 -5.70 9.71 -1.63
CA LEU A 15 -4.28 9.99 -1.39
C LEU A 15 -3.71 10.95 -2.44
N ASN A 16 -4.03 10.72 -3.71
CA ASN A 16 -3.56 11.57 -4.80
C ASN A 16 -4.13 12.98 -4.70
N ALA A 17 -5.43 13.10 -4.39
CA ALA A 17 -6.07 14.38 -4.14
C ALA A 17 -5.40 15.14 -2.96
N ALA A 18 -5.08 14.44 -1.88
CA ALA A 18 -4.40 15.03 -0.72
C ALA A 18 -2.99 15.55 -1.08
N PHE A 19 -2.22 14.83 -1.90
CA PHE A 19 -0.91 15.30 -2.35
C PHE A 19 -1.01 16.54 -3.25
N LEU A 20 -2.02 16.59 -4.12
CA LEU A 20 -2.29 17.73 -4.99
C LEU A 20 -2.64 18.97 -4.16
N GLU A 21 -3.53 18.83 -3.16
CA GLU A 21 -3.91 19.91 -2.25
C GLU A 21 -2.71 20.43 -1.44
N ALA A 22 -1.88 19.52 -0.94
CA ALA A 22 -0.65 19.84 -0.21
C ALA A 22 0.49 20.39 -1.10
N ARG A 23 0.27 20.54 -2.42
CA ARG A 23 1.25 21.00 -3.43
C ARG A 23 2.54 20.19 -3.44
N ILE A 24 2.45 18.90 -3.18
CA ILE A 24 3.59 17.98 -3.21
C ILE A 24 3.69 17.38 -4.61
N SER A 25 4.80 17.61 -5.31
CA SER A 25 5.03 17.03 -6.63
C SER A 25 5.49 15.57 -6.51
N VAL A 26 4.51 14.66 -6.51
CA VAL A 26 4.70 13.20 -6.54
C VAL A 26 3.85 12.58 -7.65
N TRP A 27 4.36 11.51 -8.24
CA TRP A 27 3.60 10.69 -9.17
C TRP A 27 2.94 9.55 -8.39
N VAL A 28 1.61 9.45 -8.48
CA VAL A 28 0.81 8.44 -7.77
C VAL A 28 0.17 7.48 -8.76
N MET A 29 0.49 6.19 -8.65
CA MET A 29 -0.26 5.13 -9.31
C MET A 29 -1.39 4.66 -8.41
N ASN A 30 -2.64 4.90 -8.81
CA ASN A 30 -3.82 4.52 -8.05
C ASN A 30 -4.31 3.13 -8.48
N VAL A 31 -4.26 2.15 -7.59
CA VAL A 31 -4.70 0.78 -7.89
C VAL A 31 -6.07 0.55 -7.25
N VAL A 32 -7.02 0.09 -8.06
CA VAL A 32 -8.33 -0.38 -7.60
C VAL A 32 -8.26 -1.92 -7.56
N PRO A 33 -8.34 -2.54 -6.37
CA PRO A 33 -8.20 -3.98 -6.23
C PRO A 33 -9.41 -4.73 -6.79
N ALA A 34 -9.16 -5.89 -7.39
CA ALA A 34 -10.22 -6.79 -7.82
C ALA A 34 -11.07 -7.27 -6.63
N GLY A 35 -12.39 -7.34 -6.83
CA GLY A 35 -13.35 -7.69 -5.77
C GLY A 35 -13.83 -6.50 -4.92
N ALA A 36 -13.23 -5.32 -5.06
CA ALA A 36 -13.77 -4.07 -4.51
C ALA A 36 -14.70 -3.37 -5.50
N GLN A 37 -15.38 -2.29 -5.07
CA GLN A 37 -16.17 -1.47 -5.97
C GLN A 37 -15.27 -0.83 -7.04
N ASN A 38 -15.66 -0.96 -8.31
CA ASN A 38 -14.89 -0.41 -9.42
C ASN A 38 -15.06 1.11 -9.53
N THR A 39 -14.16 1.83 -8.89
CA THR A 39 -14.07 3.30 -8.86
C THR A 39 -13.08 3.86 -9.88
N LEU A 40 -12.40 3.00 -10.65
CA LEU A 40 -11.38 3.41 -11.63
C LEU A 40 -11.90 4.47 -12.62
N PRO A 41 -13.13 4.39 -13.17
CA PRO A 41 -13.64 5.43 -14.06
C PRO A 41 -13.69 6.82 -13.40
N LEU A 42 -14.00 6.89 -12.10
CA LEU A 42 -14.03 8.15 -11.36
C LEU A 42 -12.62 8.72 -11.19
N ILE A 43 -11.64 7.87 -10.84
CA ILE A 43 -10.22 8.25 -10.71
C ILE A 43 -9.70 8.82 -12.03
N LEU A 44 -9.98 8.13 -13.15
CA LEU A 44 -9.56 8.58 -14.48
C LEU A 44 -10.26 9.90 -14.89
N ASN A 45 -11.55 10.06 -14.57
CA ASN A 45 -12.29 11.30 -14.83
C ASN A 45 -11.73 12.51 -14.07
N GLN A 46 -11.11 12.28 -12.91
CA GLN A 46 -10.41 13.32 -12.14
C GLN A 46 -9.02 13.67 -12.71
N GLY A 47 -8.57 12.97 -13.75
CA GLY A 47 -7.26 13.16 -14.38
C GLY A 47 -6.12 12.43 -13.66
N PHE A 48 -6.43 11.52 -12.74
CA PHE A 48 -5.43 10.73 -12.03
C PHE A 48 -5.09 9.44 -12.79
N ALA A 49 -3.82 9.03 -12.72
CA ALA A 49 -3.40 7.74 -13.26
C ALA A 49 -3.88 6.61 -12.34
N GLY A 50 -4.51 5.59 -12.91
CA GLY A 50 -4.93 4.42 -12.15
C GLY A 50 -5.08 3.17 -12.99
N VAL A 51 -5.14 2.03 -12.29
CA VAL A 51 -5.26 0.69 -12.88
C VAL A 51 -6.15 -0.19 -12.01
N TYR A 52 -6.84 -1.13 -12.66
CA TYR A 52 -7.57 -2.20 -11.98
C TYR A 52 -6.68 -3.43 -11.91
N HIS A 53 -6.44 -3.98 -10.72
CA HIS A 53 -5.50 -5.10 -10.54
C HIS A 53 -5.98 -6.11 -9.49
N ASP A 54 -5.68 -7.39 -9.72
CA ASP A 54 -5.88 -8.46 -8.75
C ASP A 54 -4.59 -8.71 -7.95
N TRP A 55 -4.61 -8.35 -6.67
CA TRP A 55 -3.46 -8.52 -5.77
C TRP A 55 -3.15 -9.96 -5.38
N CYS A 56 -4.00 -10.92 -5.76
CA CYS A 56 -3.68 -12.33 -5.69
C CYS A 56 -2.69 -12.74 -6.81
N GLN A 57 -2.45 -11.85 -7.78
CA GLN A 57 -1.49 -11.99 -8.86
C GLN A 57 -0.36 -10.97 -8.76
N PRO A 58 0.85 -11.29 -9.28
CA PRO A 58 1.96 -10.36 -9.37
C PRO A 58 1.59 -9.08 -10.11
N PHE A 59 2.03 -7.92 -9.61
CA PHE A 59 1.75 -6.64 -10.25
C PHE A 59 2.67 -6.46 -11.48
N PRO A 60 2.15 -6.10 -12.66
CA PRO A 60 2.92 -6.06 -13.91
C PRO A 60 3.79 -4.79 -14.01
N THR A 61 4.75 -4.65 -13.09
CA THR A 61 5.73 -3.55 -13.04
C THR A 61 7.13 -4.08 -12.82
N TYR A 62 8.13 -3.25 -13.12
CA TYR A 62 9.52 -3.60 -12.86
C TYR A 62 9.82 -3.61 -11.34
N PRO A 63 10.72 -4.48 -10.87
CA PRO A 63 11.17 -4.43 -9.48
C PRO A 63 11.78 -3.06 -9.14
N ARG A 64 11.62 -2.61 -7.89
CA ARG A 64 12.17 -1.34 -7.37
C ARG A 64 11.73 -0.07 -8.13
N THR A 65 10.45 -0.01 -8.49
CA THR A 65 9.84 1.12 -9.20
C THR A 65 9.36 2.23 -8.25
N TYR A 66 8.84 1.87 -7.08
CA TYR A 66 8.18 2.80 -6.17
C TYR A 66 9.04 3.14 -4.95
N ASP A 67 8.96 4.39 -4.50
CA ASP A 67 9.62 4.89 -3.29
C ASP A 67 8.73 4.74 -2.06
N MET A 68 7.41 4.76 -2.26
CA MET A 68 6.41 4.60 -1.20
C MET A 68 5.22 3.77 -1.67
N LEU A 69 4.78 2.85 -0.81
CA LEU A 69 3.51 2.13 -0.97
C LEU A 69 2.55 2.58 0.13
N HIS A 70 1.31 2.86 -0.27
CA HIS A 70 0.22 3.19 0.64
C HIS A 70 -0.94 2.23 0.41
N ALA A 71 -1.65 1.84 1.48
CA ALA A 71 -2.92 1.16 1.34
C ALA A 71 -3.82 1.37 2.56
N ASN A 72 -5.12 1.50 2.33
CA ASN A 72 -6.13 1.56 3.39
C ASN A 72 -7.13 0.40 3.23
N GLY A 73 -7.24 -0.46 4.24
CA GLY A 73 -8.14 -1.62 4.25
C GLY A 73 -7.75 -2.75 3.30
N LEU A 74 -6.54 -2.74 2.75
CA LEU A 74 -6.09 -3.76 1.78
C LEU A 74 -5.84 -5.12 2.45
N LEU A 75 -5.32 -5.14 3.67
CA LEU A 75 -4.99 -6.41 4.34
C LEU A 75 -6.26 -7.19 4.67
N SER A 76 -7.29 -6.49 5.15
CA SER A 76 -8.63 -7.07 5.38
C SER A 76 -9.27 -7.55 4.08
N HIS A 77 -9.09 -6.81 2.98
CA HIS A 77 -9.57 -7.22 1.65
C HIS A 77 -8.90 -8.51 1.16
N ILE A 78 -7.60 -8.66 1.40
CA ILE A 78 -6.85 -9.85 0.98
C ILE A 78 -7.25 -11.08 1.81
N ASP A 79 -7.46 -10.91 3.12
CA ASP A 79 -7.95 -11.97 4.01
C ASP A 79 -9.37 -12.43 3.59
N SER A 80 -10.24 -11.50 3.14
CA SER A 80 -11.62 -11.82 2.75
C SER A 80 -11.72 -12.54 1.40
N VAL A 81 -10.85 -12.21 0.45
CA VAL A 81 -10.78 -12.88 -0.87
C VAL A 81 -10.03 -14.23 -0.78
N GLY A 82 -9.40 -14.52 0.37
CA GLY A 82 -8.69 -15.78 0.60
C GLY A 82 -7.31 -15.82 -0.04
N CYS A 83 -6.70 -14.65 -0.27
CA CYS A 83 -5.38 -14.56 -0.89
C CYS A 83 -4.27 -14.49 0.15
N SER A 84 -3.09 -14.96 -0.25
CA SER A 84 -1.95 -15.13 0.63
C SER A 84 -1.32 -13.77 0.97
N LEU A 85 -1.49 -13.34 2.23
CA LEU A 85 -0.84 -12.14 2.74
C LEU A 85 0.71 -12.16 2.61
N PRO A 86 1.41 -13.29 2.85
CA PRO A 86 2.85 -13.39 2.57
C PRO A 86 3.21 -13.08 1.11
N ASP A 87 2.42 -13.55 0.15
CA ASP A 87 2.69 -13.33 -1.27
C ASP A 87 2.51 -11.85 -1.65
N LEU A 88 1.51 -11.19 -1.08
CA LEU A 88 1.35 -9.73 -1.20
C LEU A 88 2.59 -8.99 -0.67
N LEU A 89 3.06 -9.34 0.53
CA LEU A 89 4.24 -8.71 1.14
C LEU A 89 5.52 -8.96 0.33
N LEU A 90 5.68 -10.14 -0.27
CA LEU A 90 6.77 -10.42 -1.20
C LEU A 90 6.67 -9.57 -2.46
N GLU A 91 5.47 -9.34 -2.97
CA GLU A 91 5.28 -8.42 -4.09
C GLU A 91 5.63 -6.97 -3.71
N MET A 92 5.17 -6.53 -2.54
CA MET A 92 5.54 -5.23 -2.00
C MET A 92 7.08 -5.10 -1.89
N ASP A 93 7.79 -6.14 -1.45
CA ASP A 93 9.26 -6.15 -1.46
C ASP A 93 9.87 -6.12 -2.85
N ARG A 94 9.26 -6.77 -3.84
CA ARG A 94 9.77 -6.73 -5.21
C ARG A 94 9.65 -5.34 -5.81
N ILE A 95 8.51 -4.67 -5.67
CA ILE A 95 8.24 -3.36 -6.32
C ILE A 95 8.84 -2.17 -5.58
N LEU A 96 9.07 -2.29 -4.27
CA LEU A 96 9.60 -1.22 -3.44
C LEU A 96 11.13 -1.09 -3.57
N ARG A 97 11.59 0.15 -3.81
CA ARG A 97 13.00 0.51 -3.86
C ARG A 97 13.65 0.35 -2.47
N PRO A 98 14.97 0.06 -2.38
CA PRO A 98 15.69 0.13 -1.11
C PRO A 98 15.46 1.48 -0.41
N GLU A 99 15.36 1.49 0.92
CA GLU A 99 14.99 2.66 1.73
C GLU A 99 13.57 3.20 1.50
N GLY A 100 12.75 2.47 0.73
CA GLY A 100 11.37 2.80 0.49
C GLY A 100 10.50 2.62 1.73
N TRP A 101 9.37 3.32 1.71
CA TRP A 101 8.41 3.37 2.81
C TRP A 101 7.13 2.63 2.47
N VAL A 102 6.53 2.00 3.46
CA VAL A 102 5.22 1.36 3.35
C VAL A 102 4.35 1.89 4.48
N VAL A 103 3.16 2.33 4.14
CA VAL A 103 2.17 2.83 5.10
C VAL A 103 0.86 2.10 4.86
N LEU A 104 0.47 1.26 5.81
CA LEU A 104 -0.74 0.47 5.76
C LEU A 104 -1.65 0.88 6.91
N SER A 105 -2.92 1.18 6.59
CA SER A 105 -3.96 1.42 7.59
C SER A 105 -4.97 0.29 7.50
N ASP A 106 -5.18 -0.45 8.59
CA ASP A 106 -6.17 -1.52 8.64
C ASP A 106 -6.59 -1.83 10.09
N THR A 107 -7.42 -2.85 10.27
CA THR A 107 -7.81 -3.36 11.59
C THR A 107 -6.63 -4.04 12.31
N LEU A 108 -6.68 -4.10 13.64
CA LEU A 108 -5.60 -4.63 14.49
C LEU A 108 -5.12 -6.05 14.08
N GLY A 109 -6.04 -6.97 13.79
CA GLY A 109 -5.72 -8.37 13.47
C GLY A 109 -4.81 -8.53 12.24
N PRO A 110 -5.23 -8.04 11.05
CA PRO A 110 -4.41 -8.03 9.84
C PRO A 110 -3.10 -7.26 10.00
N ILE A 111 -3.09 -6.14 10.73
CA ILE A 111 -1.88 -5.35 10.98
C ILE A 111 -0.84 -6.14 11.78
N GLU A 112 -1.25 -6.85 12.82
CA GLU A 112 -0.33 -7.70 13.59
C GLU A 112 0.23 -8.87 12.75
N LYS A 113 -0.61 -9.51 11.92
CA LYS A 113 -0.15 -10.52 10.94
C LYS A 113 0.89 -9.93 9.98
N ALA A 114 0.60 -8.76 9.40
CA ALA A 114 1.51 -8.08 8.48
C ALA A 114 2.81 -7.64 9.17
N ARG A 115 2.75 -7.17 10.42
CA ARG A 115 3.94 -6.83 11.22
C ARG A 115 4.85 -8.04 11.41
N MET A 116 4.30 -9.20 11.79
CA MET A 116 5.09 -10.43 11.94
C MET A 116 5.79 -10.80 10.63
N LEU A 117 5.08 -10.80 9.51
CA LEU A 117 5.66 -11.10 8.19
C LEU A 117 6.71 -10.06 7.76
N ALA A 118 6.45 -8.77 8.00
CA ALA A 118 7.38 -7.69 7.71
C ALA A 118 8.72 -7.88 8.47
N THR A 119 8.66 -8.31 9.74
CA THR A 119 9.88 -8.61 10.51
C THR A 119 10.63 -9.83 9.97
N GLN A 120 9.94 -10.85 9.45
CA GLN A 120 10.56 -12.02 8.84
C GLN A 120 11.32 -11.69 7.54
N ILE A 121 10.80 -10.75 6.74
CA ILE A 121 11.50 -10.23 5.55
C ILE A 121 12.54 -9.14 5.88
N ARG A 122 12.80 -8.90 7.18
CA ARG A 122 13.75 -7.92 7.72
C ARG A 122 13.41 -6.46 7.40
N TRP A 123 12.13 -6.11 7.34
CA TRP A 123 11.71 -4.72 7.32
C TRP A 123 11.65 -4.14 8.74
N GLU A 124 11.94 -2.85 8.87
CA GLU A 124 11.74 -2.12 10.11
C GLU A 124 10.27 -1.73 10.21
N ALA A 125 9.51 -2.42 11.05
CA ALA A 125 8.07 -2.23 11.22
C ALA A 125 7.74 -1.48 12.51
N ARG A 126 6.87 -0.47 12.43
CA ARG A 126 6.37 0.32 13.56
C ARG A 126 4.85 0.41 13.47
N VAL A 127 4.16 0.00 14.54
CA VAL A 127 2.71 0.17 14.66
C VAL A 127 2.42 1.45 15.44
N ILE A 128 1.50 2.24 14.92
CA ILE A 128 1.04 3.49 15.52
C ILE A 128 -0.46 3.35 15.78
N ASP A 129 -0.85 3.55 17.04
CA ASP A 129 -2.24 3.56 17.47
C ASP A 129 -2.89 4.90 17.11
N LEU A 130 -4.03 4.85 16.40
CA LEU A 130 -4.83 6.03 16.14
C LEU A 130 -5.67 6.32 17.39
N GLN A 131 -5.50 7.49 18.01
CA GLN A 131 -6.10 7.88 19.30
C GLN A 131 -7.63 8.11 19.26
N ASN A 132 -8.34 7.50 18.32
CA ASN A 132 -9.77 7.74 18.09
C ASN A 132 -10.69 6.68 18.72
N GLY A 133 -10.15 5.76 19.53
CA GLY A 133 -10.93 4.66 20.12
C GLY A 133 -11.43 3.62 19.10
N SER A 134 -10.99 3.73 17.85
CA SER A 134 -11.26 2.75 16.78
C SER A 134 -10.22 1.63 16.77
N ASP A 135 -10.62 0.45 16.30
CA ASP A 135 -9.72 -0.70 16.07
C ASP A 135 -8.76 -0.52 14.87
N GLN A 136 -8.75 0.66 14.25
CA GLN A 136 -7.81 1.01 13.19
C GLN A 136 -6.40 1.24 13.76
N ARG A 137 -5.42 0.71 13.04
CA ARG A 137 -3.99 0.82 13.33
C ARG A 137 -3.24 1.18 12.07
N LEU A 138 -2.18 1.95 12.24
CA LEU A 138 -1.27 2.33 11.17
C LEU A 138 0.02 1.54 11.31
N LEU A 139 0.37 0.75 10.31
CA LEU A 139 1.65 0.07 10.20
C LEU A 139 2.54 0.86 9.24
N VAL A 140 3.64 1.37 9.78
CA VAL A 140 4.70 2.03 9.01
C VAL A 140 5.88 1.09 8.94
N CYS A 141 6.23 0.65 7.74
CA CYS A 141 7.42 -0.16 7.50
C CYS A 141 8.44 0.59 6.66
N GLN A 142 9.72 0.36 6.94
CA GLN A 142 10.83 0.84 6.13
C GLN A 142 11.66 -0.35 5.66
N LYS A 143 11.93 -0.38 4.35
CA LYS A 143 12.79 -1.40 3.75
C LYS A 143 14.26 -0.99 3.90
N PRO A 144 15.13 -1.80 4.55
CA PRO A 144 16.54 -1.43 4.71
C PRO A 144 17.29 -1.47 3.38
N PHE A 145 18.34 -0.65 3.26
CA PHE A 145 19.22 -0.64 2.09
C PHE A 145 20.03 -1.94 1.95
N LEU A 146 20.61 -2.41 3.05
CA LEU A 146 21.39 -3.64 3.14
C LEU A 146 20.63 -4.67 3.98
N ARG A 147 20.53 -5.90 3.46
CA ARG A 147 20.16 -7.06 4.27
C ARG A 147 21.36 -7.39 5.14
N LYS A 148 21.40 -6.87 6.38
CA LYS A 148 22.34 -7.34 7.40
C LYS A 148 22.07 -8.81 7.75
#